data_AF-A0A6G0YFK3-F1
#
_entry.id   AF-A0A6G0YFK3-F1
#
_cell.length_a   1.000
_cell.length_b   1.000
_cell.length_c   1.000
_cell.angle_alpha   90.00
_cell.angle_beta   90.00
_cell.angle_gamma   90.00
#
_symmetry.space_group_name_H-M   'P 1'
#
loop_
_entity.id
_entity.type
_entity.pdbx_description
1 polymer ?
#
loop_
_entity_poly.entity_id
_entity_poly.type
_entity_poly.pdbx_seq_one_letter_code
_entity_poly.pdbx_strand_id
1 'polypeptide(L)'
;MPAVFGRQPHPQKLKKIQTLQNKFLRISLKASWFMRNQQIHNDTGIPLISIWIKTQFKNFHAKLKELDRLPNRKQNQNRWLKPRLPQDIP
;
A
#
# COMPACT_ATOMS: atom_id res chain seq x y z
N MET A 1 18.72 -3.36 -15.86
CA MET A 1 17.46 -3.69 -15.18
C MET A 1 16.81 -2.40 -14.65
N PRO A 2 15.82 -1.77 -15.32
CA PRO A 2 15.22 -0.54 -14.78
C PRO A 2 13.79 -0.74 -14.23
N ALA A 3 13.61 -0.23 -13.00
CA ALA A 3 12.41 0.37 -12.41
C ALA A 3 11.09 -0.43 -12.36
N VAL A 4 10.95 -1.33 -11.37
CA VAL A 4 9.63 -1.81 -10.89
C VAL A 4 8.86 -0.73 -10.10
N PHE A 5 9.53 0.36 -9.70
CA PHE A 5 9.06 1.35 -8.72
C PHE A 5 7.99 2.34 -9.21
N GLY A 6 7.51 2.24 -10.46
CA GLY A 6 6.48 3.12 -11.03
C GLY A 6 5.20 2.42 -11.48
N ARG A 7 5.03 1.11 -11.23
CA ARG A 7 3.86 0.38 -11.75
C ARG A 7 2.60 0.77 -11.00
N GLN A 8 1.67 1.41 -11.71
CA GLN A 8 0.31 1.59 -11.23
C GLN A 8 -0.34 0.23 -10.92
N PRO A 9 -1.22 0.17 -9.91
CA PRO A 9 -1.90 -1.06 -9.55
C PRO A 9 -2.71 -1.60 -10.74
N HIS A 10 -2.45 -2.87 -11.09
CA HIS A 10 -3.05 -3.49 -12.26
C HIS A 10 -4.59 -3.52 -12.16
N PRO A 11 -5.33 -3.01 -13.16
CA PRO A 11 -6.78 -2.79 -13.04
C PRO A 11 -7.56 -4.09 -12.78
N GLN A 12 -7.13 -5.20 -13.39
CA GLN A 12 -7.77 -6.51 -13.18
C GLN A 12 -7.57 -7.05 -11.76
N LYS A 13 -6.42 -6.78 -11.12
CA LYS A 13 -6.16 -7.18 -9.73
C LYS A 13 -6.98 -6.34 -8.76
N LEU A 14 -7.08 -5.02 -9.03
CA LEU A 14 -7.95 -4.13 -8.27
C LEU A 14 -9.42 -4.55 -8.33
N LYS A 15 -9.91 -4.97 -9.50
CA LYS A 15 -11.28 -5.47 -9.64
C LYS A 15 -11.53 -6.69 -8.76
N LYS A 16 -10.59 -7.65 -8.71
CA LYS A 16 -10.70 -8.84 -7.84
C LYS A 16 -10.75 -8.46 -6.34
N ILE A 17 -9.90 -7.52 -5.92
CA ILE A 17 -9.88 -7.04 -4.53
C ILE A 17 -11.17 -6.28 -4.20
N GLN A 18 -11.70 -5.49 -5.13
CA GLN A 18 -12.99 -4.81 -4.98
C GLN A 18 -14.14 -5.81 -4.85
N THR A 19 -14.14 -6.90 -5.64
CA THR A 19 -15.14 -7.97 -5.50
C THR A 19 -15.05 -8.65 -4.14
N LEU A 20 -13.84 -8.90 -3.65
CA LEU A 20 -13.63 -9.46 -2.31
C LEU A 20 -14.16 -8.52 -1.22
N GLN A 21 -13.86 -7.22 -1.31
CA GLN A 21 -14.40 -6.20 -0.39
C GLN A 21 -15.93 -6.22 -0.38
N ASN A 22 -16.56 -6.21 -1.56
CA ASN A 22 -18.02 -6.21 -1.68
C ASN A 22 -18.63 -7.47 -1.05
N LYS A 23 -17.98 -8.63 -1.25
CA LYS A 23 -18.41 -9.90 -0.66
C LYS A 23 -18.28 -9.88 0.86
N PHE A 24 -17.16 -9.38 1.37
CA PHE A 24 -16.90 -9.25 2.80
C PHE A 24 -17.94 -8.34 3.46
N LEU A 25 -18.16 -7.14 2.92
CA LEU A 25 -19.13 -6.18 3.47
C LEU A 25 -20.54 -6.77 3.53
N ARG A 26 -20.96 -7.50 2.49
CA ARG A 26 -22.27 -8.16 2.49
C ARG A 26 -22.41 -9.21 3.59
N ILE A 27 -21.40 -10.04 3.79
CA ILE A 27 -21.41 -11.07 4.84
C ILE A 27 -21.44 -10.42 6.21
N SER A 28 -20.59 -9.43 6.46
CA SER A 28 -20.47 -8.75 7.76
C SER A 28 -21.76 -8.03 8.16
N LEU A 29 -22.47 -7.44 7.20
CA LEU A 29 -23.73 -6.72 7.44
C LEU A 29 -24.98 -7.61 7.35
N LYS A 30 -24.81 -8.90 7.04
CA LYS A 30 -25.92 -9.82 6.66
C LYS A 30 -26.84 -9.19 5.60
N ALA A 31 -26.25 -8.46 4.66
CA ALA A 31 -27.01 -7.67 3.68
C ALA A 31 -27.63 -8.57 2.60
N SER A 32 -28.91 -8.34 2.32
CA SER A 32 -29.64 -9.05 1.26
C SER A 32 -28.98 -8.86 -0.11
N TRP A 33 -29.06 -9.89 -0.96
CA TRP A 33 -28.48 -9.87 -2.32
C TRP A 33 -29.00 -8.70 -3.17
N PHE A 34 -30.24 -8.28 -2.94
CA PHE A 34 -30.90 -7.18 -3.65
C PHE A 34 -30.34 -5.79 -3.32
N MET A 35 -29.70 -5.59 -2.16
CA MET A 35 -29.12 -4.28 -1.83
C MET A 35 -28.00 -3.94 -2.80
N ARG A 36 -27.96 -2.71 -3.33
CA ARG A 36 -26.88 -2.28 -4.22
C ARG A 36 -25.58 -2.09 -3.43
N ASN A 37 -24.44 -2.47 -4.01
CA ASN A 37 -23.13 -2.26 -3.38
C ASN A 37 -22.89 -0.78 -3.02
N GLN A 38 -23.39 0.16 -3.85
CA GLN A 38 -23.29 1.60 -3.56
C GLN A 38 -24.01 2.00 -2.26
N GLN A 39 -25.21 1.47 -1.99
CA GLN A 39 -25.92 1.72 -0.73
C GLN A 39 -25.12 1.18 0.45
N ILE A 40 -24.63 -0.06 0.37
CA ILE A 40 -23.81 -0.66 1.42
C ILE A 40 -22.59 0.22 1.75
N HIS A 41 -21.93 0.79 0.74
CA HIS A 41 -20.79 1.69 0.94
C HIS A 41 -21.21 3.04 1.54
N ASN A 42 -22.34 3.61 1.12
CA ASN A 42 -22.85 4.87 1.68
C ASN A 42 -23.28 4.70 3.14
N ASP A 43 -23.99 3.61 3.45
CA ASP A 43 -24.53 3.32 4.79
C ASP A 43 -23.41 3.00 5.80
N THR A 44 -22.33 2.35 5.35
CA THR A 44 -21.17 2.07 6.21
C THR A 44 -20.14 3.20 6.26
N GLY A 45 -20.22 4.17 5.34
CA GLY A 45 -19.17 5.18 5.14
C GLY A 45 -17.83 4.61 4.67
N ILE A 46 -17.78 3.33 4.26
CA ILE A 46 -16.53 2.67 3.85
C ILE A 46 -16.25 2.98 2.37
N PRO A 47 -15.12 3.62 2.04
CA PRO A 47 -14.78 3.89 0.65
C PRO A 47 -14.46 2.60 -0.13
N LEU A 48 -14.61 2.68 -1.45
CA LEU A 48 -14.16 1.64 -2.36
C LEU A 48 -12.65 1.43 -2.21
N ILE A 49 -12.22 0.18 -2.04
CA ILE A 49 -10.80 -0.18 -1.86
C ILE A 49 -9.94 0.28 -3.03
N SER A 50 -10.51 0.31 -4.24
CA SER A 50 -9.83 0.82 -5.43
C SER A 50 -9.48 2.31 -5.33
N ILE A 51 -10.35 3.14 -4.76
CA ILE A 51 -10.10 4.56 -4.50
C ILE A 51 -9.06 4.70 -3.40
N TRP A 52 -9.25 3.97 -2.30
CA TRP A 52 -8.34 4.00 -1.16
C TRP A 52 -6.90 3.61 -1.56
N ILE A 53 -6.71 2.50 -2.27
CA ILE A 53 -5.39 2.05 -2.75
C ILE A 53 -4.74 3.13 -3.63
N LYS A 54 -5.49 3.76 -4.54
CA LYS A 54 -4.96 4.84 -5.38
C LYS A 54 -4.51 6.03 -4.56
N THR A 55 -5.29 6.44 -3.56
CA THR A 55 -4.92 7.55 -2.66
C THR A 55 -3.68 7.21 -1.85
N GLN A 56 -3.60 6.01 -1.28
CA GLN A 56 -2.40 5.56 -0.56
C GLN A 56 -1.17 5.54 -1.45
N PHE A 57 -1.31 5.04 -2.68
CA PHE A 57 -0.22 5.00 -3.65
C PHE A 57 0.27 6.42 -3.98
N LYS A 58 -0.65 7.37 -4.22
CA LYS A 58 -0.30 8.78 -4.44
C LYS A 58 0.44 9.39 -3.24
N ASN A 59 -0.06 9.19 -2.02
CA ASN A 59 0.54 9.72 -0.81
C ASN A 59 1.93 9.13 -0.56
N PHE A 60 2.09 7.82 -0.80
CA PHE A 60 3.37 7.15 -0.69
C PHE A 60 4.39 7.71 -1.68
N HIS A 61 4.00 7.87 -2.96
CA HIS A 61 4.88 8.44 -3.97
C HIS A 61 5.20 9.93 -3.73
N ALA A 62 4.26 10.70 -3.18
CA ALA A 62 4.52 12.08 -2.77
C ALA A 62 5.59 12.15 -1.69
N LYS A 63 5.46 11.33 -0.63
CA LYS A 63 6.45 11.22 0.45
C LYS A 63 7.81 10.72 -0.05
N LEU A 64 7.82 9.78 -0.99
CA LEU A 64 9.08 9.32 -1.62
C LEU A 64 9.79 10.45 -2.37
N LYS A 65 9.05 11.25 -3.15
CA LYS A 65 9.63 12.41 -3.85
C LYS A 65 10.13 13.47 -2.89
N GLU A 66 9.45 13.67 -1.77
CA GLU A 66 9.91 14.58 -0.71
C GLU A 66 11.22 14.09 -0.08
N LEU A 67 11.31 12.79 0.25
CA LEU A 67 12.51 12.19 0.83
C LEU A 67 13.72 12.20 -0.12
N ASP A 68 13.50 11.98 -1.42
CA ASP A 68 14.54 12.01 -2.45
C ASP A 68 15.11 13.43 -2.64
N ARG A 69 14.31 14.46 -2.36
CA ARG A 69 14.72 15.87 -2.41
C ARG A 69 15.46 16.35 -1.17
N LEU A 70 15.44 15.59 -0.07
CA LEU A 70 16.22 15.93 1.12
C LEU A 70 17.69 15.60 0.85
N PRO A 71 18.62 16.54 1.11
CA PRO A 71 20.03 16.32 0.88
C PRO A 71 20.51 15.17 1.77
N ASN A 72 20.84 14.05 1.11
CA ASN A 72 21.63 12.92 1.62
C ASN A 72 21.30 12.54 3.07
N ARG A 73 20.21 11.78 3.27
CA ARG A 73 20.08 10.93 4.46
C ARG A 73 21.32 10.03 4.50
N LYS A 74 22.31 10.38 5.34
CA LYS A 74 23.54 9.61 5.52
C LYS A 74 23.14 8.14 5.75
N GLN A 75 23.29 7.32 4.72
CA GLN A 75 23.14 5.88 4.85
C GLN A 75 24.20 5.48 5.85
N ASN A 76 23.75 5.15 7.05
CA ASN A 76 24.63 4.63 8.08
C ASN A 76 25.29 3.38 7.48
N GLN A 77 26.60 3.47 7.22
CA GLN A 77 27.40 2.41 6.57
C GLN A 77 27.42 1.10 7.39
N ASN A 78 26.81 1.11 8.57
CA ASN A 78 26.84 0.02 9.55
C ASN A 78 25.69 -0.99 9.39
N ARG A 79 24.90 -0.95 8.32
CA ARG A 79 23.73 -1.84 8.24
C ARG A 79 24.09 -3.33 8.19
N TRP A 80 25.30 -3.69 7.74
CA TRP A 80 25.79 -5.06 7.72
C TRP A 80 27.31 -5.08 7.99
N LEU A 81 27.76 -4.56 9.13
CA LEU A 81 29.12 -4.89 9.59
C LEU A 81 29.03 -6.25 10.27
N LYS A 82 29.75 -7.25 9.72
CA LYS A 82 30.02 -8.50 10.43
C LYS A 82 30.60 -8.14 11.81
N PRO A 83 30.22 -8.84 12.89
CA PRO A 83 30.84 -8.61 14.20
C PRO A 83 32.36 -8.73 14.03
N ARG A 84 33.10 -7.70 14.44
CA ARG A 84 34.57 -7.71 14.36
C ARG A 84 35.09 -8.83 15.27
N LEU A 85 36.01 -9.65 14.77
CA LEU A 85 36.63 -10.66 15.62
C LEU A 85 37.59 -9.96 16.59
N PRO A 86 37.89 -10.56 17.77
CA PRO A 86 38.82 -9.99 18.74
C PRO A 86 40.23 -9.68 18.21
N GLN A 87 40.56 -10.20 17.02
CA GLN A 87 41.84 -10.05 16.33
C GLN A 87 41.91 -8.77 15.46
N ASP A 88 40.79 -8.05 15.28
CA ASP A 88 40.72 -6.82 14.47
C ASP A 88 41.00 -5.53 15.29
N ILE A 89 41.43 -5.67 16.54
CA ILE A 89 41.77 -4.54 17.43
C ILE A 89 43.30 -4.43 17.48
N PRO A 90 43.90 -3.28 17.08
CA PRO A 90 45.34 -3.10 17.12
C PRO A 90 45.91 -3.05 18.54
#